data_AF-W7QJZ6-F1
#
_entry.id   AF-W7QJZ6-F1
#
_cell.length_a   1.000
_cell.length_b   1.000
_cell.length_c   1.000
_cell.angle_alpha   90.00
_cell.angle_beta   90.00
_cell.angle_gamma   90.00
#
_symmetry.space_group_name_H-M   'P 1'
#
loop_
_entity.id
_entity.type
_entity.pdbx_description
1 polymer ?
#
loop_
_entity_poly.entity_id
_entity_poly.type
_entity_poly.pdbx_seq_one_letter_code
_entity_poly.pdbx_strand_id
1 'polypeptide(L)'
;MDDDRYFRFPRDYRAIPLTPVFDWSAWNVRRDPLTGEQSQPGSAGDPTHGLAMAVEMCNNNGHCRKFDAGTMCPSYRITRDEQHLTRGRANTLRLVLSGQLGEAGLASDDVKEALDLCVSCKGCRRECPTGVDMAKFKIERVAPGCGPRD
;
A
#
# COMPACT_ATOMS: atom_id res chain seq x y z
N MET A 1 -2.66 27.36 4.77
CA MET A 1 -3.14 26.16 4.05
C MET A 1 -2.01 25.51 3.25
N ASP A 2 -0.89 26.22 3.01
CA ASP A 2 0.27 25.73 2.25
C ASP A 2 1.42 25.20 3.13
N ASP A 3 1.13 24.79 4.36
CA ASP A 3 2.11 24.13 5.22
C ASP A 3 2.24 22.68 4.77
N ASP A 4 3.40 22.33 4.21
CA ASP A 4 3.65 21.06 3.54
C ASP A 4 3.62 19.85 4.49
N ARG A 5 3.75 20.09 5.79
CA ARG A 5 3.62 19.06 6.84
C ARG A 5 2.23 18.42 6.88
N TYR A 6 1.21 19.08 6.34
CA TYR A 6 -0.14 18.52 6.22
C TYR A 6 -0.36 17.78 4.90
N PHE A 7 0.59 17.81 3.97
CA PHE A 7 0.45 17.08 2.72
C PHE A 7 0.59 15.58 2.97
N ARG A 8 -0.08 14.79 2.13
CA ARG A 8 0.03 13.31 2.17
C ARG A 8 1.48 12.85 1.98
N PHE A 9 2.21 13.57 1.14
CA PHE A 9 3.61 13.38 0.79
C PHE A 9 4.35 14.70 1.05
N PRO A 10 4.78 14.97 2.30
CA PRO A 10 5.60 16.14 2.61
C PRO A 10 6.96 16.10 1.90
N ARG A 11 7.72 17.19 1.92
CA ARG A 11 9.00 17.29 1.18
C ARG A 11 10.06 16.27 1.60
N ASP A 12 10.01 15.83 2.85
CA ASP A 12 10.90 14.84 3.45
C ASP A 12 10.36 13.40 3.34
N TYR A 13 9.20 13.20 2.70
CA TYR A 13 8.63 11.88 2.48
C TYR A 13 9.56 11.04 1.61
N ARG A 14 9.96 9.89 2.15
CA ARG A 14 10.76 8.89 1.45
C ARG A 14 10.34 7.50 1.87
N ALA A 15 10.37 6.56 0.92
CA ALA A 15 10.22 5.16 1.25
C ALA A 15 11.53 4.59 1.82
N ILE A 16 11.44 3.66 2.77
CA ILE A 16 12.60 2.94 3.31
C ILE A 16 13.20 2.00 2.24
N PRO A 17 14.51 1.73 2.26
CA PRO A 17 15.11 0.71 1.42
C PRO A 17 14.59 -0.68 1.76
N LEU A 18 13.97 -1.34 0.79
CA LEU A 18 13.41 -2.70 0.96
C LEU A 18 13.58 -3.50 -0.33
N THR A 19 13.94 -4.77 -0.22
CA THR A 19 13.95 -5.70 -1.36
C THR A 19 12.67 -6.51 -1.32
N PRO A 20 11.74 -6.32 -2.28
CA PRO A 20 10.57 -7.17 -2.40
C PRO A 20 10.94 -8.49 -3.07
N VAL A 21 10.13 -9.52 -2.81
CA VAL A 21 10.20 -10.84 -3.44
C VAL A 21 9.46 -10.84 -4.77
N PHE A 22 8.31 -10.18 -4.87
CA PHE A 22 7.62 -10.08 -6.16
C PHE A 22 8.16 -8.96 -7.03
N ASP A 23 7.94 -9.12 -8.34
CA ASP A 23 8.12 -8.05 -9.29
C ASP A 23 7.02 -6.98 -9.11
N TRP A 24 7.45 -5.78 -8.75
CA TRP A 24 6.66 -4.56 -8.64
C TRP A 24 7.09 -3.48 -9.64
N SER A 25 7.98 -3.81 -10.58
CA SER A 25 8.58 -2.86 -11.54
C SER A 25 7.55 -2.05 -12.33
N ALA A 26 6.39 -2.63 -12.63
CA ALA A 26 5.27 -1.95 -13.30
C ALA A 26 4.78 -0.69 -12.56
N TRP A 27 4.97 -0.62 -11.24
CA TRP A 27 4.64 0.53 -10.42
C TRP A 27 5.82 1.47 -10.20
N ASN A 28 7.05 1.01 -10.41
CA ASN A 28 8.28 1.80 -10.31
C ASN A 28 8.49 2.64 -11.59
N VAL A 29 7.55 3.56 -11.85
CA VAL A 29 7.50 4.42 -13.04
C VAL A 29 7.30 5.88 -12.64
N ARG A 30 7.88 6.81 -13.40
CA ARG A 30 7.57 8.23 -13.30
C ARG A 30 6.53 8.55 -14.36
N ARG A 31 5.50 9.30 -13.98
CA ARG A 31 4.48 9.80 -14.90
C ARG A 31 4.48 11.32 -14.84
N ASP A 32 4.63 11.95 -16.00
CA ASP A 32 4.45 13.38 -16.15
C ASP A 32 2.95 13.72 -16.04
N PRO A 33 2.52 14.57 -15.09
CA PRO A 33 1.10 14.88 -14.91
C PRO A 33 0.52 15.79 -16.01
N LEU A 34 1.35 16.51 -16.78
CA LEU A 34 0.93 17.42 -17.85
C LEU A 34 0.82 16.69 -19.19
N THR A 35 1.81 15.86 -19.52
CA THR A 35 1.87 15.15 -20.81
C THR A 35 1.28 13.75 -20.74
N GLY A 36 1.22 13.16 -19.54
CA GLY A 36 0.84 11.77 -19.34
C GLY A 36 1.92 10.77 -19.77
N GLU A 37 3.09 11.23 -20.21
CA GLU A 37 4.22 10.37 -20.55
C GLU A 37 4.67 9.57 -19.32
N GLN A 38 5.01 8.31 -19.54
CA GLN A 38 5.40 7.37 -18.49
C GLN A 38 6.77 6.79 -18.81
N SER A 39 7.65 6.75 -17.80
CA SER A 39 8.94 6.08 -17.90
C SER A 39 8.79 4.55 -18.01
N GLN A 40 9.88 3.88 -18.38
CA GLN A 40 9.90 2.42 -18.42
C GLN A 40 9.67 1.83 -17.01
N PRO A 41 9.02 0.66 -16.90
CA PRO A 41 8.92 -0.09 -15.64
C PRO A 41 10.29 -0.29 -14.99
N GLY A 42 10.37 -0.11 -13.67
CA GLY A 42 11.61 -0.27 -12.90
C GLY A 42 12.52 0.97 -12.90
N SER A 43 12.19 2.04 -13.64
CA SER A 43 13.11 3.15 -13.87
C SER A 43 12.88 4.37 -12.98
N ALA A 44 11.90 4.38 -12.07
CA ALA A 44 11.61 5.59 -11.27
C ALA A 44 12.58 5.85 -10.11
N GLY A 45 13.34 4.82 -9.73
CA GLY A 45 14.29 4.89 -8.61
C GLY A 45 13.63 4.67 -7.25
N ASP A 46 12.45 4.05 -7.19
CA ASP A 46 11.81 3.66 -5.92
C ASP A 46 12.72 2.70 -5.14
N PRO A 47 13.15 3.02 -3.90
CA PRO A 47 13.98 2.15 -3.08
C PRO A 47 13.26 0.86 -2.62
N THR A 48 11.96 0.74 -2.90
CA THR A 48 11.16 -0.49 -2.70
C THR A 48 10.83 -1.21 -4.01
N HIS A 49 11.47 -0.82 -5.12
CA HIS A 49 11.27 -1.37 -6.47
C HIS A 49 9.82 -1.36 -6.97
N GLY A 50 9.02 -0.39 -6.52
CA GLY A 50 7.62 -0.20 -6.94
C GLY A 50 6.59 -0.65 -5.91
N LEU A 51 7.00 -1.32 -4.82
CA LEU A 51 6.06 -1.79 -3.81
C LEU A 51 5.35 -0.63 -3.10
N ALA A 52 6.09 0.40 -2.67
CA ALA A 52 5.53 1.57 -2.01
C ALA A 52 4.58 2.32 -2.95
N MET A 53 5.00 2.54 -4.21
CA MET A 53 4.16 3.17 -5.23
C MET A 53 2.86 2.38 -5.48
N ALA A 54 2.91 1.05 -5.48
CA ALA A 54 1.72 0.21 -5.61
C ALA A 54 0.76 0.36 -4.42
N VAL A 55 1.28 0.41 -3.19
CA VAL A 55 0.48 0.64 -1.98
C VAL A 55 -0.16 2.03 -2.00
N GLU A 56 0.56 3.03 -2.48
CA GLU A 56 0.14 4.44 -2.55
C GLU A 56 -1.01 4.70 -3.51
N MET A 57 -1.31 3.78 -4.43
CA MET A 57 -2.49 3.84 -5.31
C MET A 57 -3.82 3.87 -4.56
N CYS A 58 -3.84 3.55 -3.26
CA CYS A 58 -4.99 3.87 -2.43
C CYS A 58 -5.16 5.39 -2.33
N ASN A 59 -6.19 5.94 -2.97
CA ASN A 59 -6.49 7.38 -2.95
C ASN A 59 -7.45 7.80 -1.82
N ASN A 60 -7.67 6.95 -0.81
CA ASN A 60 -8.56 7.19 0.33
C ASN A 60 -10.05 7.46 0.03
N ASN A 61 -10.51 7.21 -1.21
CA ASN A 61 -11.90 7.51 -1.63
C ASN A 61 -13.01 6.77 -0.86
N GLY A 62 -12.68 5.75 -0.07
CA GLY A 62 -13.64 5.01 0.75
C GLY A 62 -14.58 4.07 -0.01
N HIS A 63 -14.35 3.79 -1.30
CA HIS A 63 -15.19 2.86 -2.08
C HIS A 63 -15.25 1.44 -1.47
N CYS A 64 -14.20 1.07 -0.73
CA CYS A 64 -14.14 -0.20 0.01
C CYS A 64 -15.04 -0.24 1.26
N ARG A 65 -15.56 0.90 1.72
CA ARG A 65 -16.45 1.04 2.88
C ARG A 65 -17.92 1.09 2.45
N LYS A 66 -18.42 -0.02 1.87
CA LYS A 66 -19.82 -0.18 1.45
C LYS A 66 -20.76 -0.47 2.65
N PHE A 67 -21.94 0.12 2.64
CA PHE A 67 -22.98 -0.18 3.64
C PHE A 67 -23.97 -1.26 3.16
N ASP A 68 -23.94 -1.59 1.88
CA ASP A 68 -24.83 -2.55 1.22
C ASP A 68 -24.24 -3.98 1.17
N ALA A 69 -24.87 -4.85 0.39
CA ALA A 69 -24.45 -6.23 0.16
C ALA A 69 -23.25 -6.37 -0.80
N GLY A 70 -22.61 -5.28 -1.23
CA GLY A 70 -21.48 -5.30 -2.15
C GLY A 70 -20.21 -5.95 -1.57
N THR A 71 -19.26 -6.31 -2.44
CA THR A 71 -18.01 -6.94 -2.00
C THR A 71 -17.19 -5.98 -1.12
N MET A 72 -16.79 -6.46 0.06
CA MET A 72 -16.03 -5.74 1.09
C MET A 72 -15.12 -6.71 1.84
N CYS A 73 -14.07 -6.21 2.52
CA CYS A 73 -13.30 -6.99 3.49
C CYS A 73 -14.23 -7.65 4.54
N PRO A 74 -14.28 -9.00 4.61
CA PRO A 74 -15.12 -9.69 5.60
C PRO A 74 -14.79 -9.28 7.04
N SER A 75 -13.50 -9.05 7.33
CA SER A 75 -13.03 -8.57 8.64
C SER A 75 -13.69 -7.25 9.04
N TYR A 76 -13.71 -6.24 8.16
CA TYR A 76 -14.35 -4.95 8.46
C TYR A 76 -15.86 -5.08 8.71
N ARG A 77 -16.56 -5.97 8.00
CA ARG A 77 -18.01 -6.17 8.21
C ARG A 77 -18.33 -6.58 9.65
N ILE A 78 -17.45 -7.36 10.26
CA ILE A 78 -17.58 -7.86 11.63
C ILE A 78 -17.03 -6.85 12.63
N THR A 79 -15.78 -6.41 12.46
CA THR A 79 -15.09 -5.59 13.45
C THR A 79 -15.56 -4.13 13.45
N ARG A 80 -15.99 -3.62 12.30
CA ARG A 80 -16.25 -2.19 12.03
C ARG A 80 -15.03 -1.27 12.25
N ASP A 81 -13.87 -1.85 12.49
CA ASP A 81 -12.60 -1.16 12.64
C ASP A 81 -11.96 -0.89 11.28
N GLU A 82 -11.74 0.40 10.99
CA GLU A 82 -11.12 0.91 9.78
C GLU A 82 -9.80 0.21 9.43
N GLN A 83 -8.97 -0.14 10.42
CA GLN A 83 -7.70 -0.84 10.20
C GLN A 83 -7.89 -2.15 9.43
N HIS A 84 -9.05 -2.80 9.57
CA HIS A 84 -9.36 -4.08 8.95
C HIS A 84 -10.10 -3.99 7.60
N LEU A 85 -10.12 -2.82 6.96
CA LEU A 85 -10.57 -2.66 5.56
C LEU A 85 -9.41 -2.29 4.61
N THR A 86 -9.63 -2.43 3.30
CA THR A 86 -8.64 -2.12 2.25
C THR A 86 -7.93 -0.79 2.45
N ARG A 87 -8.67 0.30 2.74
CA ARG A 87 -8.09 1.64 2.95
C ARG A 87 -7.21 1.68 4.20
N GLY A 88 -7.69 1.17 5.34
CA GLY A 88 -6.91 1.10 6.58
C GLY A 88 -5.62 0.32 6.38
N ARG A 89 -5.72 -0.87 5.79
CA ARG A 89 -4.56 -1.72 5.46
C ARG A 89 -3.56 -1.03 4.53
N ALA A 90 -4.03 -0.37 3.47
CA ALA A 90 -3.16 0.39 2.58
C ALA A 90 -2.44 1.53 3.31
N ASN A 91 -3.13 2.23 4.21
CA ASN A 91 -2.52 3.30 4.99
C ASN A 91 -1.50 2.78 6.00
N THR A 92 -1.76 1.66 6.68
CA THR A 92 -0.75 1.02 7.54
C THR A 92 0.49 0.64 6.72
N LEU A 93 0.31 -0.02 5.57
CA LEU A 93 1.42 -0.38 4.68
C LEU A 93 2.20 0.85 4.21
N ARG A 94 1.52 1.94 3.86
CA ARG A 94 2.16 3.20 3.47
C ARG A 94 3.03 3.75 4.59
N LEU A 95 2.51 3.80 5.80
CA LEU A 95 3.21 4.39 6.95
C LEU A 95 4.46 3.59 7.36
N VAL A 96 4.41 2.25 7.27
CA VAL A 96 5.61 1.45 7.55
C VAL A 96 6.63 1.53 6.41
N LEU A 97 6.18 1.61 5.16
CA LEU A 97 7.07 1.71 4.00
C LEU A 97 7.69 3.11 3.89
N SER A 98 7.10 4.14 4.50
CA SER A 98 7.67 5.48 4.61
C SER A 98 8.50 5.70 5.88
N GLY A 99 8.65 4.68 6.74
CA GLY A 99 9.37 4.78 8.01
C GLY A 99 8.62 5.54 9.11
N GLN A 100 7.39 6.01 8.86
CA GLN A 100 6.57 6.75 9.83
C GLN A 100 6.08 5.90 11.01
N LEU A 101 6.17 4.57 10.90
CA LEU A 101 5.93 3.59 11.98
C LEU A 101 7.19 2.76 12.27
N GLY A 102 8.38 3.35 12.07
CA GLY A 102 9.68 2.71 12.31
C GLY A 102 10.24 1.97 11.10
N GLU A 103 11.42 1.38 11.28
CA GLU A 103 12.26 0.84 10.18
C GLU A 103 12.02 -0.65 9.89
N ALA A 104 11.17 -1.32 10.66
CA ALA A 104 10.87 -2.75 10.46
C ALA A 104 10.14 -3.02 9.13
N GLY A 105 9.58 -1.98 8.49
CA GLY A 105 8.90 -2.08 7.20
C GLY A 105 7.75 -3.08 7.24
N LEU A 106 7.68 -3.96 6.24
CA LEU A 106 6.66 -5.01 6.22
C LEU A 106 6.74 -5.90 7.46
N ALA A 107 7.91 -6.14 8.05
CA ALA A 107 8.05 -7.05 9.17
C ALA A 107 7.39 -6.56 10.47
N SER A 108 6.92 -5.30 10.54
CA SER A 108 6.37 -4.71 11.77
C SER A 108 5.11 -5.42 12.30
N ASP A 109 4.88 -5.25 13.60
CA ASP A 109 3.67 -5.72 14.27
C ASP A 109 2.42 -4.97 13.77
N ASP A 110 2.53 -3.69 13.39
CA ASP A 110 1.42 -2.93 12.80
C ASP A 110 0.90 -3.58 11.51
N VAL A 111 1.82 -4.04 10.64
CA VAL A 111 1.43 -4.74 9.41
C VAL A 111 0.81 -6.09 9.74
N LYS A 112 1.36 -6.81 10.73
CA LYS A 112 0.78 -8.07 11.19
C LYS A 112 -0.66 -7.84 11.64
N GLU A 113 -0.90 -6.89 12.54
CA GLU A 113 -2.22 -6.60 13.07
C GLU A 113 -3.21 -6.17 11.98
N ALA A 114 -2.79 -5.29 11.06
CA ALA A 114 -3.64 -4.85 9.96
C ALA A 114 -4.05 -5.99 9.02
N LEU A 115 -3.15 -6.96 8.78
CA LEU A 115 -3.33 -8.05 7.82
C LEU A 115 -3.75 -9.40 8.44
N ASP A 116 -3.79 -9.53 9.77
CA ASP A 116 -4.04 -10.79 10.47
C ASP A 116 -5.37 -11.40 10.04
N LEU A 117 -6.44 -10.60 10.12
CA LEU A 117 -7.81 -10.97 9.72
C LEU A 117 -8.04 -10.94 8.19
N CYS A 118 -7.01 -10.71 7.37
CA CYS A 118 -7.16 -10.70 5.91
C CYS A 118 -7.19 -12.12 5.35
N VAL A 119 -8.35 -12.57 4.86
CA VAL A 119 -8.51 -13.91 4.26
C VAL A 119 -8.09 -14.00 2.79
N SER A 120 -7.40 -12.98 2.26
CA SER A 120 -6.91 -12.94 0.86
C SER A 120 -7.98 -13.22 -0.22
N CYS A 121 -9.24 -12.85 0.02
CA CYS A 121 -10.36 -13.12 -0.90
C CYS A 121 -10.33 -12.34 -2.24
N LYS A 122 -9.37 -11.42 -2.43
CA LYS A 122 -9.19 -10.57 -3.62
C LYS A 122 -10.36 -9.63 -3.98
N GLY A 123 -11.38 -9.50 -3.14
CA GLY A 123 -12.45 -8.52 -3.34
C GLY A 123 -11.96 -7.07 -3.45
N CYS A 124 -10.89 -6.73 -2.71
CA CYS A 124 -10.23 -5.42 -2.79
C CYS A 124 -9.76 -5.06 -4.21
N ARG A 125 -9.09 -5.99 -4.91
CA ARG A 125 -8.58 -5.74 -6.27
C ARG A 125 -9.69 -5.61 -7.30
N ARG A 126 -10.78 -6.37 -7.13
CA ARG A 126 -11.89 -6.36 -8.08
C ARG A 126 -12.73 -5.09 -7.99
N GLU A 127 -12.97 -4.61 -6.78
CA GLU A 127 -13.90 -3.50 -6.54
C GLU A 127 -13.21 -2.14 -6.41
N CYS A 128 -11.91 -2.11 -6.07
CA CYS A 128 -11.22 -0.84 -5.94
C CYS A 128 -11.01 -0.21 -7.34
N PRO A 129 -11.46 1.02 -7.59
CA PRO A 129 -11.30 1.67 -8.88
C PRO A 129 -9.82 1.92 -9.24
N THR A 130 -8.92 1.92 -8.26
CA THR A 130 -7.47 2.03 -8.47
C THR A 130 -6.74 0.68 -8.39
N GLY A 131 -7.47 -0.43 -8.28
CA GLY A 131 -6.91 -1.79 -8.40
C GLY A 131 -6.09 -2.28 -7.20
N VAL A 132 -6.24 -1.70 -6.01
CA VAL A 132 -5.50 -2.07 -4.80
C VAL A 132 -5.64 -3.57 -4.46
N ASP A 133 -4.52 -4.29 -4.42
CA ASP A 133 -4.47 -5.75 -4.20
C ASP A 133 -3.89 -6.12 -2.82
N MET A 134 -4.74 -6.09 -1.79
CA MET A 134 -4.35 -6.50 -0.43
C MET A 134 -3.94 -7.97 -0.33
N ALA A 135 -4.41 -8.83 -1.23
CA ALA A 135 -3.99 -10.22 -1.23
C ALA A 135 -2.53 -10.32 -1.68
N LYS A 136 -2.13 -9.62 -2.76
CA LYS A 136 -0.73 -9.58 -3.20
C LYS A 136 0.17 -8.96 -2.13
N PHE A 137 -0.24 -7.86 -1.50
CA PHE A 137 0.53 -7.26 -0.39
C PHE A 137 0.66 -8.19 0.82
N LYS A 138 -0.39 -8.92 1.19
CA LYS A 138 -0.29 -9.91 2.28
C LYS A 138 0.67 -11.05 1.93
N ILE A 139 0.67 -11.50 0.68
CA ILE A 139 1.61 -12.55 0.26
C ILE A 139 3.05 -12.01 0.28
N GLU A 140 3.28 -10.77 -0.19
CA GLU A 140 4.59 -10.10 -0.09
C GLU A 140 5.08 -10.04 1.36
N ARG A 141 4.22 -9.62 2.29
CA ARG A 141 4.53 -9.57 3.73
C ARG A 141 5.03 -10.90 4.30
N VAL A 142 4.50 -12.03 3.83
CA VAL A 142 4.85 -13.37 4.35
C VAL A 142 5.88 -14.09 3.46
N ALA A 143 6.33 -13.46 2.37
CA ALA A 143 7.26 -14.07 1.45
C ALA A 143 8.66 -14.14 2.08
N PRO A 144 9.32 -15.31 2.05
CA PRO A 144 10.69 -15.44 2.55
C PRO A 144 11.62 -14.58 1.69
N GLY A 145 12.40 -13.70 2.32
CA GLY A 145 13.35 -12.81 1.65
C GLY A 145 12.86 -11.38 1.42
N CYS A 146 11.60 -11.05 1.76
CA CYS A 146 11.17 -9.65 1.78
C CYS A 146 11.68 -8.98 3.09
N GLY A 147 12.44 -7.90 2.97
CA GLY A 147 12.95 -7.20 4.15
C GLY A 147 13.76 -5.92 3.84
N PRO A 148 14.09 -5.14 4.90
CA PRO A 148 14.98 -3.99 4.78
C PRO A 148 16.30 -4.36 4.09
N ARG A 149 16.88 -3.42 3.36
CA ARG A 149 18.25 -3.56 2.82
C ARG A 149 19.24 -2.98 3.82
N ASP A 150 20.25 -3.77 4.16
CA ASP A 150 21.47 -3.32 4.86
C ASP A 150 22.28 -2.33 3.99
#